data_AF-A0A3L7TKJ7-F1
#
_entry.id   AF-A0A3L7TKJ7-F1
#
_cell.length_a   1.000
_cell.length_b   1.000
_cell.length_c   1.000
_cell.angle_alpha   90.00
_cell.angle_beta   90.00
_cell.angle_gamma   90.00
#
_symmetry.space_group_name_H-M   'P 1'
#
loop_
_entity.id
_entity.type
_entity.pdbx_description
1 polymer ?
#
loop_
_entity_poly.entity_id
_entity_poly.type
_entity_poly.pdbx_seq_one_letter_code
_entity_poly.pdbx_strand_id
1 'polypeptide(L)' 'MPVQGPAAPAGNPADLNSDGFVNAADLAMLLGNWGNAGVGDINGDSVVNAADVTILLGAWQ' A
#
# COMPACT_ATOMS: atom_id res chain seq x y z
N MET A 1 21.81 13.41 -5.64
CA MET A 1 21.24 12.28 -4.89
C MET A 1 19.98 12.81 -4.21
N PRO A 2 18.73 12.43 -4.58
CA PRO A 2 17.60 12.88 -3.80
C PRO A 2 17.49 12.02 -2.53
N VAL A 3 17.24 12.73 -1.44
CA VAL A 3 17.20 12.26 -0.07
C VAL A 3 16.01 11.33 0.14
N GLN A 4 16.26 10.05 0.41
CA GLN A 4 15.23 9.18 0.98
C GLN A 4 15.01 9.66 2.42
N GLY A 5 13.80 10.16 2.71
CA GLY A 5 13.37 10.48 4.08
C GLY A 5 13.38 9.22 4.96
N PRO A 6 13.15 9.36 6.28
CA PRO A 6 13.21 8.22 7.18
C PRO A 6 12.21 7.17 6.72
N ALA A 7 12.70 6.03 6.26
CA ALA A 7 11.90 4.92 5.80
C ALA A 7 10.84 4.58 6.86
N ALA A 8 9.57 4.57 6.45
CA ALA A 8 8.53 3.87 7.17
C ALA A 8 9.04 2.45 7.47
N PRO A 9 8.63 1.84 8.60
CA PRO A 9 9.18 0.55 9.00
C PRO A 9 9.04 -0.43 7.83
N ALA A 10 10.16 -1.02 7.42
CA ALA A 10 10.34 -1.89 6.25
C ALA A 10 9.56 -3.22 6.37
N GLY A 11 8.25 -3.12 6.50
CA GLY A 11 7.31 -4.20 6.79
C GLY A 11 5.87 -3.70 6.92
N ASN A 12 5.55 -2.49 6.46
CA ASN A 12 4.17 -2.06 6.37
C ASN A 12 3.52 -2.75 5.14
N PRO A 13 2.51 -3.61 5.31
CA PRO A 13 1.85 -4.25 4.18
C PRO A 13 1.12 -3.26 3.26
N ALA A 14 0.97 -1.99 3.67
CA ALA A 14 0.45 -0.90 2.85
C ALA A 14 1.52 -0.16 2.00
N ASP A 15 2.82 -0.38 2.24
CA ASP A 15 3.92 0.10 1.39
C ASP A 15 4.11 -0.90 0.24
N LEU A 16 3.32 -0.71 -0.81
CA LEU A 16 3.19 -1.66 -1.92
C LEU A 16 4.33 -1.53 -2.92
N ASN A 17 4.94 -0.34 -3.02
CA ASN A 17 6.08 -0.09 -3.90
C ASN A 17 7.44 -0.24 -3.21
N SER A 18 7.46 -0.47 -1.89
CA SER A 18 8.66 -0.59 -1.04
C SER A 18 9.56 0.65 -1.09
N ASP A 19 8.97 1.84 -1.22
CA ASP A 19 9.68 3.12 -1.20
C ASP A 19 9.87 3.70 0.21
N GLY A 20 9.29 3.04 1.22
CA GLY A 20 9.35 3.46 2.62
C GLY A 20 8.34 4.54 2.97
N PHE A 21 7.32 4.78 2.14
CA PHE A 21 6.19 5.66 2.43
C PHE A 21 4.88 4.93 2.13
N VAL A 22 3.78 5.41 2.69
CA VAL A 22 2.44 4.92 2.33
C VAL A 22 1.67 6.10 1.82
N ASN A 23 1.68 6.24 0.50
CA ASN A 23 1.20 7.45 -0.15
C ASN A 23 0.35 7.13 -1.40
N ALA A 24 0.13 8.15 -2.22
CA ALA A 24 -0.70 8.04 -3.42
C ALA A 24 -0.16 7.04 -4.44
N ALA A 25 1.14 6.73 -4.43
CA ALA A 25 1.75 5.70 -5.27
C ALA A 25 1.25 4.31 -4.88
N ASP A 26 1.21 4.00 -3.58
CA ASP A 26 0.69 2.73 -3.07
C ASP A 26 -0.82 2.62 -3.33
N LEU A 27 -1.56 3.70 -3.10
CA LEU A 27 -2.99 3.73 -3.43
C LEU A 27 -3.23 3.48 -4.92
N ALA A 28 -2.42 4.04 -5.81
CA ALA A 28 -2.54 3.81 -7.25
C ALA A 28 -2.25 2.34 -7.61
N MET A 29 -1.29 1.69 -6.94
CA MET A 29 -1.03 0.26 -7.12
C MET A 29 -2.19 -0.61 -6.66
N LEU A 30 -2.78 -0.29 -5.49
CA LEU A 30 -3.96 -0.97 -4.97
C LEU A 30 -5.14 -0.83 -5.95
N LEU A 31 -5.46 0.39 -6.37
CA LEU A 31 -6.56 0.65 -7.30
C LEU A 31 -6.32 0.05 -8.68
N GLY A 32 -5.06 -0.09 -9.10
CA GLY A 32 -4.67 -0.79 -10.32
C GLY A 32 -5.02 -2.28 -10.31
N ASN A 33 -5.12 -2.89 -9.12
CA ASN A 33 -5.45 -4.31 -8.95
C ASN A 33 -6.88 -4.55 -8.41
N TRP A 34 -7.74 -3.53 -8.45
CA TRP A 34 -9.09 -3.59 -7.90
C TRP A 34 -9.91 -4.81 -8.36
N GLY A 35 -10.49 -5.55 -7.41
CA GLY A 35 -11.31 -6.73 -7.66
C GLY A 35 -10.55 -8.01 -7.98
N ASN A 36 -9.22 -8.00 -7.96
CA ASN A 36 -8.38 -9.18 -8.16
C ASN A 36 -7.70 -9.60 -6.85
N ALA A 37 -7.07 -10.77 -6.81
CA ALA A 37 -6.18 -11.16 -5.73
C ALA A 37 -4.77 -10.57 -5.93
N GLY A 38 -3.96 -10.51 -4.87
CA GLY A 38 -2.52 -10.23 -4.96
C GLY A 38 -2.13 -8.82 -4.49
N VAL A 39 -1.44 -8.05 -5.33
CA VAL A 39 -0.89 -6.73 -4.93
C VAL A 39 -2.02 -5.81 -4.49
N GLY A 40 -1.94 -5.27 -3.27
CA GLY A 40 -2.99 -4.44 -2.68
C GLY A 40 -4.06 -5.21 -1.89
N ASP A 41 -3.97 -6.54 -1.79
CA ASP A 41 -4.76 -7.36 -0.86
C ASP A 41 -4.03 -7.34 0.49
N ILE A 42 -4.32 -6.29 1.26
CA ILE A 42 -3.62 -5.98 2.51
C ILE A 42 -4.25 -6.77 3.66
N ASN A 43 -5.55 -7.08 3.58
CA ASN A 43 -6.26 -7.86 4.61
C ASN A 43 -6.14 -9.38 4.41
N GLY A 44 -5.70 -9.85 3.24
CA GLY A 44 -5.52 -11.26 2.90
C GLY A 44 -6.81 -12.02 2.57
N ASP A 45 -7.86 -11.32 2.14
CA ASP A 45 -9.17 -11.92 1.82
C ASP A 45 -9.29 -12.41 0.37
N SER A 46 -8.19 -12.35 -0.39
CA SER A 46 -8.09 -12.71 -1.81
C SER A 46 -8.83 -11.76 -2.77
N VAL A 47 -9.28 -10.58 -2.33
CA VAL A 47 -9.88 -9.59 -3.22
C VAL A 47 -9.56 -8.15 -2.83
N VAL A 48 -8.83 -7.44 -3.70
CA VAL A 48 -8.54 -6.01 -3.50
C VAL A 48 -9.82 -5.19 -3.57
N ASN A 49 -10.21 -4.60 -2.43
CA ASN A 49 -11.44 -3.86 -2.31
C ASN A 49 -11.33 -2.67 -1.33
N ALA A 50 -12.47 -2.08 -0.97
CA ALA A 50 -12.52 -0.91 -0.10
C ALA A 50 -11.97 -1.17 1.32
N ALA A 51 -11.97 -2.41 1.78
CA ALA A 51 -11.35 -2.82 3.03
C ALA A 51 -9.84 -2.57 2.99
N ASP A 52 -9.16 -2.95 1.91
CA ASP A 52 -7.73 -2.72 1.75
C ASP A 52 -7.39 -1.24 1.65
N VAL A 53 -8.23 -0.45 0.95
CA VAL A 53 -8.08 1.02 0.93
C VAL A 53 -8.14 1.60 2.33
N THR A 54 -9.05 1.11 3.17
CA THR A 54 -9.19 1.61 4.55
C THR A 54 -7.94 1.30 5.37
N ILE A 55 -7.32 0.14 5.18
CA ILE A 55 -6.06 -0.22 5.85
C ILE A 55 -4.92 0.65 5.35
N LEU A 56 -4.80 0.83 4.02
CA LEU A 56 -3.78 1.68 3.41
C LEU A 56 -3.88 3.13 3.90
N LEU A 57 -5.08 3.70 3.93
CA LEU A 57 -5.32 5.05 4.44
C LEU A 57 -5.05 5.17 5.95
N GLY A 58 -5.24 4.09 6.72
CA GLY A 58 -4.87 4.05 8.13
C GLY A 58 -3.35 4.07 8.37
N ALA A 59 -2.57 3.70 7.36
CA ALA A 59 -1.11 3.65 7.38
C ALA A 59 -0.44 4.89 6.73
N TRP A 60 -1.23 5.84 6.21
CA TRP A 60 -0.76 6.95 5.37
C TRP A 60 0.31 7.82 6.03
N GLN A 61 1.46 7.97 5.36
CA GLN A 61 2.63 8.74 5.80
C GLN A 61 3.57 9.06 4.63
#